data_AF-A0A521QNW1-F1
#
_entry.id   AF-A0A521QNW1-F1
#
_cell.length_a   1.000
_cell.length_b   1.000
_cell.length_c   1.000
_cell.angle_alpha   90.00
_cell.angle_beta   90.00
_cell.angle_gamma   90.00
#
_symmetry.space_group_name_H-M   'P 1'
#
loop_
_entity.id
_entity.type
_entity.pdbx_description
1 polymer ?
#
loop_
_entity_poly.entity_id
_entity_poly.type
_entity_poly.pdbx_seq_one_letter_code
_entity_poly.pdbx_strand_id
1 'polypeptide(L)'
;MTSLTVIQIVAAHEAIARLRDKPLPGAVSYRLSKIVKYLDEEFRLYATVKNELIVRHGEPVPDKPEEYRVLPHLPGFGAYIEAMTRVHEETVPFPFKKIEVKDLDLDFSANEIEALAPIFDGFATEDDGADAAALEARAAVRRQRLNASV
;
A
#
# COMPACT_ATOMS: atom_id res chain seq x y z
N MET A 1 -11.55 13.72 10.54
CA MET A 1 -10.45 14.07 9.63
C MET A 1 -9.77 12.76 9.29
N THR A 2 -9.66 12.39 8.02
CA THR A 2 -9.06 11.10 7.63
C THR A 2 -7.56 11.14 7.89
N SER A 3 -6.98 10.02 8.30
CA SER A 3 -5.53 9.83 8.44
C SER A 3 -5.10 8.62 7.63
N LEU A 4 -3.84 8.63 7.22
CA LEU A 4 -3.19 7.49 6.56
C LEU A 4 -1.99 7.07 7.39
N THR A 5 -1.71 5.78 7.43
CA THR A 5 -0.42 5.31 7.93
C THR A 5 0.68 5.60 6.89
N VAL A 6 1.91 5.78 7.33
CA VAL A 6 3.04 5.97 6.41
C VAL A 6 3.16 4.80 5.44
N ILE A 7 2.91 3.56 5.87
CA ILE A 7 2.94 2.40 4.97
C ILE A 7 1.85 2.46 3.89
N GLN A 8 0.67 3.00 4.18
CA GLN A 8 -0.37 3.22 3.17
C GLN A 8 0.06 4.25 2.12
N ILE A 9 0.77 5.31 2.53
CA ILE A 9 1.33 6.31 1.61
C ILE A 9 2.38 5.67 0.70
N VAL A 10 3.29 4.89 1.28
CA VAL A 10 4.34 4.18 0.54
C VAL A 10 3.76 3.20 -0.47
N ALA A 11 2.75 2.42 -0.07
CA ALA A 11 2.06 1.49 -0.96
C ALA A 11 1.34 2.21 -2.10
N ALA A 12 0.69 3.33 -1.83
CA ALA A 12 -0.06 4.10 -2.81
C ALA A 12 0.82 4.86 -3.82
N HIS A 13 2.06 5.19 -3.45
CA HIS A 13 2.93 6.10 -4.21
C HIS A 13 3.12 5.67 -5.67
N GLU A 14 3.41 4.38 -5.93
CA GLU A 14 3.61 3.90 -7.30
C GLU A 14 2.30 3.93 -8.11
N ALA A 15 1.20 3.46 -7.53
CA ALA A 15 -0.09 3.44 -8.21
C ALA A 15 -0.57 4.85 -8.56
N ILE A 16 -0.35 5.82 -7.67
CA ILE A 16 -0.69 7.23 -7.89
C ILE A 16 0.19 7.90 -8.94
N ALA A 17 1.49 7.58 -8.97
CA ALA A 17 2.38 8.07 -10.02
C ALA A 17 1.91 7.61 -11.41
N ARG A 18 1.47 6.36 -11.55
CA ARG A 18 0.91 5.83 -12.81
C ARG A 18 -0.41 6.51 -13.19
N LEU A 19 -1.27 6.83 -12.22
CA LEU A 19 -2.52 7.53 -12.49
C LEU A 19 -2.31 8.96 -13.02
N ARG A 20 -1.24 9.63 -12.58
CA ARG A 20 -0.90 10.97 -13.07
C ARG A 20 -0.64 11.00 -14.58
N ASP A 21 -0.09 9.93 -15.12
CA ASP A 21 0.33 9.86 -16.53
C ASP A 21 -0.83 9.43 -17.46
N LYS A 22 -2.04 9.16 -16.91
CA LYS A 22 -3.24 8.79 -17.67
C LYS A 22 -4.09 10.02 -18.01
N PRO A 23 -4.80 10.01 -19.16
CA PRO A 23 -5.75 11.07 -19.50
C PRO A 23 -6.97 10.98 -18.58
N LEU A 24 -7.12 11.95 -17.68
CA LEU A 24 -8.23 12.02 -16.72
C LEU A 24 -9.11 13.26 -16.98
N PRO A 25 -10.40 13.23 -16.61
CA PRO A 25 -11.24 14.43 -16.64
C PRO A 25 -10.60 15.58 -15.85
N GLY A 26 -10.67 16.81 -16.37
CA GLY A 26 -9.89 17.95 -15.85
C GLY A 26 -10.07 18.21 -14.35
N ALA A 27 -11.29 18.08 -13.82
CA ALA A 27 -11.56 18.23 -12.39
C ALA A 27 -10.90 17.12 -11.54
N VAL A 28 -10.88 15.90 -12.04
CA VAL A 28 -10.27 14.73 -11.37
C VAL A 28 -8.75 14.83 -11.45
N SER A 29 -8.21 15.18 -12.62
CA SER A 29 -6.77 15.42 -12.82
C SER A 29 -6.23 16.50 -11.86
N TYR A 30 -6.95 17.61 -11.69
CA TYR A 30 -6.57 18.67 -10.75
C TYR A 30 -6.57 18.21 -9.29
N ARG A 31 -7.59 17.45 -8.87
CA ARG A 31 -7.66 16.88 -7.51
C ARG A 31 -6.55 15.86 -7.28
N LEU A 32 -6.35 14.95 -8.22
CA LEU A 32 -5.29 13.95 -8.17
C LEU A 32 -3.92 14.63 -8.06
N SER A 33 -3.66 15.68 -8.84
CA SER A 33 -2.38 16.41 -8.79
C SER A 33 -2.08 16.99 -7.40
N LYS A 34 -3.10 17.47 -6.67
CA LYS A 34 -2.92 17.94 -5.28
C LYS A 34 -2.60 16.80 -4.32
N ILE A 35 -3.28 15.66 -4.47
CA ILE A 35 -3.04 14.46 -3.67
C ILE A 35 -1.64 13.92 -3.95
N VAL A 36 -1.25 13.80 -5.21
CA VAL A 36 0.10 13.38 -5.64
C VAL A 36 1.15 14.28 -5.00
N LYS A 37 1.00 15.60 -5.12
CA LYS A 37 1.98 16.55 -4.53
C LYS A 37 2.14 16.34 -3.02
N TYR A 38 1.03 16.17 -2.30
CA TYR A 38 1.05 15.92 -0.86
C TYR A 38 1.76 14.59 -0.54
N LEU A 39 1.39 13.51 -1.22
CA LEU A 39 1.98 12.19 -0.98
C LEU A 39 3.46 12.12 -1.38
N ASP A 40 3.87 12.85 -2.42
CA ASP A 40 5.28 12.99 -2.82
C ASP A 40 6.10 13.65 -1.70
N GLU A 41 5.54 14.66 -1.02
CA GLU A 41 6.19 15.34 0.11
C GLU A 41 6.35 14.36 1.30
N GLU A 42 5.28 13.66 1.67
CA GLU A 42 5.31 12.64 2.74
C GLU A 42 6.27 11.47 2.39
N PHE A 43 6.28 11.03 1.13
CA PHE A 43 7.17 9.97 0.66
C PHE A 43 8.65 10.39 0.70
N ARG A 44 8.97 11.66 0.39
CA ARG A 44 10.33 12.18 0.54
C ARG A 44 10.78 12.25 2.00
N LEU A 45 9.88 12.60 2.91
CA LEU A 45 10.16 12.56 4.35
C LEU A 45 10.42 11.13 4.81
N TYR A 46 9.57 10.18 4.41
CA TYR A 46 9.79 8.76 4.65
C TYR A 46 11.14 8.26 4.11
N ALA A 47 11.49 8.62 2.88
CA ALA A 47 12.76 8.23 2.27
C ALA A 47 13.97 8.77 3.04
N THR A 48 13.87 10.02 3.55
CA THR A 48 14.89 10.62 4.41
C THR A 48 15.05 9.83 5.71
N VAL A 49 13.95 9.59 6.43
CA VAL A 49 13.96 8.82 7.70
C VAL A 49 14.50 7.41 7.48
N LYS A 50 14.05 6.72 6.43
CA LYS A 50 14.54 5.39 6.06
C LYS A 50 16.07 5.40 5.84
N ASN A 51 16.58 6.38 5.10
CA ASN A 51 18.03 6.49 4.84
C ASN A 51 18.81 6.78 6.13
N GLU A 52 18.31 7.63 7.01
CA GLU A 52 18.90 7.87 8.33
C GLU A 52 18.95 6.61 9.18
N LEU A 53 17.88 5.80 9.16
CA LEU A 53 17.83 4.52 9.86
C LEU A 53 18.80 3.49 9.25
N ILE A 54 18.97 3.48 7.93
CA ILE A 54 19.98 2.65 7.25
C ILE A 54 21.39 3.06 7.69
N VAL A 55 21.70 4.34 7.77
CA VAL A 55 23.01 4.82 8.24
C VAL A 55 23.22 4.48 9.72
N ARG A 56 22.18 4.61 10.55
CA ARG A 56 22.26 4.37 12.00
C ARG A 56 22.41 2.89 12.35
N HIS A 57 21.73 2.00 11.64
CA HIS A 57 21.62 0.58 11.99
C HIS A 57 22.26 -0.36 10.98
N GLY A 58 22.69 0.14 9.82
CA GLY A 58 23.38 -0.64 8.80
C GLY A 58 24.89 -0.68 9.01
N GLU A 59 25.55 -1.42 8.13
CA GLU A 59 27.00 -1.46 8.02
C GLU A 59 27.44 -0.93 6.65
N PRO A 60 28.65 -0.34 6.54
CA PRO A 60 29.17 0.11 5.27
C PRO A 60 29.27 -1.04 4.27
N VAL A 61 29.02 -0.74 3.00
CA VAL A 61 29.16 -1.72 1.91
C VAL A 61 30.65 -1.96 1.67
N PRO A 62 31.11 -3.23 1.54
CA PRO A 62 32.46 -3.51 1.10
C PRO A 62 32.76 -2.76 -0.21
N ASP A 63 33.93 -2.14 -0.29
CA ASP A 63 34.39 -1.36 -1.45
C ASP A 63 33.66 -0.03 -1.70
N LYS A 64 32.67 0.34 -0.87
CA LYS A 64 31.95 1.62 -0.92
C LYS A 64 31.59 2.14 0.48
N PRO A 65 32.55 2.72 1.22
CA PRO A 65 32.36 3.09 2.63
C PRO A 65 31.30 4.19 2.85
N GLU A 66 30.96 4.96 1.83
CA GLU A 66 29.89 5.96 1.83
C GLU A 66 28.48 5.36 1.69
N GLU A 67 28.35 4.11 1.25
CA GLU A 67 27.09 3.40 1.14
C GLU A 67 26.90 2.49 2.37
N TYR A 68 25.67 2.46 2.91
CA TYR A 68 25.30 1.61 4.04
C TYR A 68 24.26 0.59 3.59
N ARG A 69 24.35 -0.62 4.15
CA ARG A 69 23.39 -1.70 3.90
C ARG A 69 22.87 -2.29 5.20
N VAL A 70 21.63 -2.75 5.15
CA VAL A 70 21.00 -3.52 6.21
C VAL A 70 20.66 -4.89 5.64
N LEU A 71 21.16 -5.97 6.26
CA LEU A 71 20.92 -7.34 5.84
C LEU A 71 20.52 -8.21 7.05
N PRO A 72 19.72 -9.28 6.87
CA PRO A 72 19.20 -10.08 7.98
C PRO A 72 20.24 -10.65 8.95
N HIS A 73 21.47 -10.89 8.48
CA HIS A 73 22.55 -11.44 9.29
C HIS A 73 23.42 -10.37 9.98
N LEU A 74 23.17 -9.08 9.73
CA LEU A 74 23.93 -7.99 10.37
C LEU A 74 23.36 -7.66 11.75
N PRO A 75 24.21 -7.27 12.73
CA PRO A 75 23.77 -7.04 14.11
C PRO A 75 22.66 -5.99 14.26
N GLY A 76 22.67 -4.94 13.44
CA GLY A 76 21.69 -3.85 13.52
C GLY A 76 20.34 -4.14 12.85
N PHE A 77 20.18 -5.30 12.18
CA PHE A 77 18.95 -5.62 11.43
C PHE A 77 17.69 -5.57 12.29
N GLY A 78 17.71 -6.19 13.47
CA GLY A 78 16.54 -6.23 14.36
C GLY A 78 16.09 -4.83 14.79
N ALA A 79 17.04 -3.98 15.18
CA ALA A 79 16.76 -2.59 15.58
C ALA A 79 16.25 -1.75 14.40
N TYR A 80 16.79 -1.96 13.20
CA TYR A 80 16.29 -1.32 11.98
C TYR A 80 14.83 -1.70 11.69
N ILE A 81 14.49 -2.99 11.74
CA ILE A 81 13.13 -3.46 11.49
C ILE A 81 12.17 -2.87 12.53
N GLU A 82 12.52 -2.91 13.82
CA GLU A 82 11.69 -2.32 14.88
C GLU A 82 11.45 -0.81 14.66
N ALA A 83 12.50 -0.07 14.30
CA ALA A 83 12.39 1.36 14.02
C ALA A 83 11.53 1.62 12.77
N MET A 84 11.72 0.87 11.69
CA MET A 84 10.92 0.99 10.47
C MET A 84 9.46 0.64 10.69
N THR A 85 9.16 -0.40 11.49
CA THR A 85 7.78 -0.76 11.85
C THR A 85 7.09 0.40 12.55
N ARG A 86 7.75 1.06 13.51
CA ARG A 86 7.18 2.24 14.18
C ARG A 86 6.90 3.37 13.19
N VAL A 87 7.85 3.67 12.31
CA VAL A 87 7.66 4.67 11.25
C VAL A 87 6.48 4.30 10.34
N HIS A 88 6.32 3.03 9.99
CA HIS A 88 5.22 2.55 9.16
C HIS A 88 3.85 2.67 9.83
N GLU A 89 3.78 2.50 11.15
CA GLU A 89 2.56 2.62 11.97
C GLU A 89 2.17 4.08 12.26
N GLU A 90 3.09 5.03 12.10
CA GLU A 90 2.78 6.46 12.26
C GLU A 90 1.66 6.90 11.33
N THR A 91 0.73 7.68 11.87
CA THR A 91 -0.40 8.22 11.13
C THR A 91 -0.18 9.69 10.81
N VAL A 92 -0.37 10.06 9.54
CA VAL A 92 -0.37 11.46 9.09
C VAL A 92 -1.77 11.91 8.69
N PRO A 93 -2.13 13.20 8.91
CA PRO A 93 -3.42 13.72 8.49
C PRO A 93 -3.56 13.70 6.96
N PHE A 94 -4.69 13.21 6.45
CA PHE A 94 -5.01 13.27 5.03
C PHE A 94 -6.08 14.34 4.78
N PRO A 95 -5.71 15.57 4.35
CA PRO A 95 -6.62 16.71 4.29
C PRO A 95 -7.50 16.73 3.05
N PHE A 96 -7.50 15.68 2.24
CA PHE A 96 -8.24 15.62 0.98
C PHE A 96 -9.49 14.77 1.10
N LYS A 97 -10.53 15.19 0.38
CA LYS A 97 -11.64 14.30 0.08
C LYS A 97 -11.15 13.25 -0.93
N LYS A 98 -11.44 11.98 -0.63
CA LYS A 98 -11.16 10.85 -1.51
C LYS A 98 -11.80 11.01 -2.89
N ILE A 99 -11.16 10.41 -3.90
CA ILE A 99 -11.64 10.41 -5.29
C ILE A 99 -12.51 9.17 -5.51
N GLU A 100 -13.65 9.33 -6.19
CA GLU A 100 -14.51 8.20 -6.53
C GLU A 100 -13.92 7.45 -7.72
N VAL A 101 -13.78 6.12 -7.63
CA VAL A 101 -13.19 5.29 -8.68
C VAL A 101 -13.95 5.39 -10.00
N LYS A 102 -15.29 5.51 -9.94
CA LYS A 102 -16.15 5.72 -11.12
C LYS A 102 -15.80 6.99 -11.92
N ASP A 103 -15.15 7.98 -11.28
CA ASP A 103 -14.76 9.23 -11.94
C ASP A 103 -13.48 9.08 -12.78
N LEU A 104 -12.80 7.92 -12.69
CA LEU A 104 -11.51 7.68 -13.34
C LEU A 104 -11.66 6.99 -14.71
N ASP A 105 -12.70 6.17 -14.89
CA ASP A 105 -12.89 5.34 -16.11
C ASP A 105 -11.63 4.53 -16.47
N LEU A 106 -11.07 3.84 -15.47
CA LEU A 106 -9.84 3.06 -15.58
C LEU A 106 -10.01 1.69 -14.93
N ASP A 107 -9.38 0.69 -15.55
CA ASP A 107 -9.19 -0.62 -14.93
C ASP A 107 -8.02 -0.59 -13.94
N PHE A 108 -8.20 -1.26 -12.81
CA PHE A 108 -7.21 -1.42 -11.74
C PHE A 108 -6.94 -2.90 -11.50
N SER A 109 -5.67 -3.26 -11.34
CA SER A 109 -5.30 -4.57 -10.81
C SER A 109 -5.64 -4.68 -9.32
N ALA A 110 -5.76 -5.90 -8.79
CA ALA A 110 -6.03 -6.13 -7.36
C ALA A 110 -5.01 -5.41 -6.44
N ASN A 111 -3.74 -5.41 -6.82
CA ASN A 111 -2.68 -4.73 -6.07
C ASN A 111 -2.85 -3.19 -6.10
N GLU A 112 -3.28 -2.63 -7.23
CA GLU A 112 -3.55 -1.20 -7.32
C GLU A 112 -4.78 -0.81 -6.51
N ILE A 113 -5.82 -1.66 -6.49
CA ILE A 113 -7.00 -1.47 -5.66
C ILE A 113 -6.60 -1.42 -4.18
N GLU A 114 -5.84 -2.41 -3.70
CA GLU A 114 -5.38 -2.46 -2.31
C GLU A 114 -4.54 -1.23 -1.94
N ALA A 115 -3.61 -0.85 -2.82
CA ALA A 115 -2.76 0.33 -2.62
C ALA A 115 -3.54 1.66 -2.62
N LEU A 116 -4.61 1.77 -3.42
CA LEU A 116 -5.33 3.02 -3.62
C LEU A 116 -6.58 3.16 -2.74
N ALA A 117 -7.13 2.07 -2.19
CA ALA A 117 -8.32 2.09 -1.33
C ALA A 117 -8.27 3.07 -0.14
N PRO A 118 -7.11 3.37 0.47
CA PRO A 118 -7.04 4.40 1.50
C PRO A 118 -7.32 5.83 0.98
N ILE A 119 -7.14 6.07 -0.32
CA ILE A 119 -7.18 7.41 -0.96
C ILE A 119 -8.38 7.57 -1.90
N PHE A 120 -8.96 6.47 -2.36
CA PHE A 120 -10.11 6.43 -3.24
C PHE A 120 -11.33 5.79 -2.57
N ASP A 121 -12.53 6.15 -3.03
CA ASP A 121 -13.80 5.54 -2.63
C ASP A 121 -14.41 4.81 -3.82
N GLY A 122 -15.17 3.75 -3.54
CA GLY A 122 -15.90 3.03 -4.59
C GLY A 122 -15.10 1.97 -5.33
N PHE A 123 -13.94 1.55 -4.82
CA PHE A 123 -13.49 0.18 -5.06
C PHE A 123 -14.51 -0.72 -4.38
N ALA A 124 -15.42 -1.27 -5.17
CA ALA A 124 -16.37 -2.24 -4.66
C ALA A 124 -15.56 -3.38 -4.03
N THR A 125 -15.80 -3.63 -2.75
CA THR A 125 -15.69 -4.99 -2.23
C THR A 125 -16.75 -5.77 -2.98
N GLU A 126 -16.38 -6.40 -4.10
CA GLU A 126 -17.27 -7.35 -4.76
C GLU A 126 -17.57 -8.47 -3.76
N ASP A 127 -18.72 -8.32 -3.11
CA ASP A 127 -19.65 -9.39 -2.77
C ASP A 127 -19.13 -10.54 -1.88
N ASP A 128 -19.08 -10.29 -0.56
CA ASP A 128 -19.05 -11.32 0.50
C ASP A 128 -20.21 -12.35 0.39
N GLY A 129 -21.18 -12.15 -0.51
CA GLY A 129 -22.30 -13.06 -0.74
C GLY A 129 -22.03 -14.19 -1.74
N ALA A 130 -21.21 -13.96 -2.77
CA ALA A 130 -20.96 -14.96 -3.82
C ALA A 130 -20.01 -16.08 -3.35
N ASP A 131 -18.99 -15.72 -2.56
CA ASP A 131 -17.95 -16.66 -2.14
C ASP A 131 -18.43 -17.58 -1.00
N ALA A 132 -19.34 -17.10 -0.13
CA ALA A 132 -19.96 -17.90 0.93
C ALA A 132 -20.82 -19.05 0.36
N ALA A 133 -21.64 -18.77 -0.65
CA ALA A 133 -22.46 -19.78 -1.32
C ALA A 133 -21.60 -20.80 -2.10
N ALA A 134 -20.51 -20.35 -2.73
CA ALA A 134 -19.55 -21.21 -3.41
C ALA A 134 -18.76 -22.10 -2.43
N LEU A 135 -18.37 -21.57 -1.27
CA LEU A 135 -17.73 -22.32 -0.19
C LEU A 135 -18.69 -23.34 0.43
N GLU A 136 -19.96 -22.97 0.65
CA GLU A 136 -20.96 -23.87 1.20
C GLU A 136 -21.31 -25.00 0.21
N ALA A 137 -21.42 -24.69 -1.09
CA ALA A 137 -21.59 -25.69 -2.14
C ALA A 137 -20.39 -26.66 -2.20
N ARG A 138 -19.16 -26.15 -2.13
CA ARG A 138 -17.94 -26.98 -2.06
C ARG A 138 -17.89 -27.83 -0.80
N ALA A 139 -18.29 -27.27 0.35
CA ALA A 139 -18.37 -27.99 1.62
C ALA A 139 -19.46 -29.07 1.63
N ALA A 140 -20.60 -28.84 0.96
CA ALA A 140 -21.67 -29.81 0.79
C ALA A 140 -21.24 -30.98 -0.11
N VAL A 141 -20.57 -30.71 -1.23
CA VAL A 141 -20.01 -31.74 -2.11
C VAL A 141 -18.95 -32.57 -1.38
N ARG A 142 -18.10 -31.93 -0.55
CA ARG A 142 -17.11 -32.64 0.27
C ARG A 142 -17.75 -33.55 1.31
N ARG A 143 -18.82 -33.11 1.99
CA ARG A 143 -19.60 -33.92 2.94
C ARG A 143 -20.26 -35.11 2.26
N GLN A 144 -20.85 -34.94 1.07
CA GLN A 144 -21.45 -36.04 0.31
C GLN A 144 -20.42 -37.09 -0.11
N ARG A 145 -19.22 -36.68 -0.57
CA ARG A 145 -18.15 -37.62 -0.95
C ARG A 145 -17.62 -38.43 0.24
N LEU A 146 -17.52 -37.79 1.41
CA LEU A 146 -17.06 -38.46 2.64
C LEU A 146 -18.11 -39.46 3.16
N ASN A 147 -19.40 -39.16 3.05
CA ASN A 147 -20.46 -40.08 3.47
C ASN A 147 -20.77 -41.20 2.46
N ALA A 148 -20.38 -41.05 1.19
CA ALA A 148 -20.53 -42.09 0.16
C ALA A 148 -19.36 -43.10 0.15
N SER A 149 -18.36 -42.93 1.02
CA SER A 149 -17.18 -43.80 1.15
C SER A 149 -17.25 -44.72 2.38
N VAL A 150 -18.44 -44.95 2.94
CA VAL A 150 -18.73 -45.89 4.03
C VAL A 150 -19.57 -47.05 3.50
#